data_AF-I1XIQ2-F1
#
_entry.id   AF-I1XIQ2-F1
#
_cell.length_a   1.000
_cell.length_b   1.000
_cell.length_c   1.000
_cell.angle_alpha   90.00
_cell.angle_beta   90.00
_cell.angle_gamma   90.00
#
_symmetry.space_group_name_H-M   'P 1'
#
loop_
_entity.id
_entity.type
_entity.pdbx_description
1 polymer ?
#
loop_
_entity_poly.entity_id
_entity_poly.type
_entity_poly.pdbx_seq_one_letter_code
_entity_poly.pdbx_strand_id
1 'polypeptide(L)'
;MKKFHSPVWCVAGLPFHQMTIEQAVNYLYWSIEHKHRCFLSTPNLNFAATSQFDPDFYKSVIQSDLVVVDGISLLLTAKLLNIPIPERVAGSDIFARLSEQVLSPKIKVFFLGGEPGIAEKAHQQLNKSSQGMISCGFYDPGFVSVEEMSNDSIIEKINNSDPDFLVVALGAKKGQQWILRNQTKLNATVISHLGAVINFVAGHVKRAPEKWQRYGLEWLWRIRQEPKLLKRYFFDAITYSRLLLTQIIPLYWYSRYLTQKVTSHDYQTEVRFSQGEQLIVYLSGCVEGEYLDQLDEIFDDVLDKQVPDVIINVTDLKLIGADIVGRLLFLQGYLERQGRGLSLQGISEKLQRILRFSGVLNRFKLI
;
A
#
# COMPACT_ATOMS: atom_id res chain seq x y z
N MET A 1 18.38 6.79 -1.24
CA MET A 1 17.69 5.91 -2.21
C MET A 1 16.52 6.70 -2.76
N LYS A 2 16.23 6.57 -4.06
CA LYS A 2 15.04 7.17 -4.67
C LYS A 2 13.79 6.69 -3.93
N LYS A 3 12.87 7.59 -3.58
CA LYS A 3 11.62 7.23 -2.88
C LYS A 3 10.65 6.51 -3.82
N PHE A 4 10.87 6.65 -5.12
CA PHE A 4 10.19 5.96 -6.21
C PHE A 4 11.10 4.86 -6.78
N HIS A 5 11.31 3.79 -6.01
CA HIS A 5 12.25 2.71 -6.37
C HIS A 5 11.63 1.61 -7.27
N SER A 6 10.32 1.66 -7.50
CA SER A 6 9.58 0.73 -8.34
C SER A 6 8.37 1.45 -8.97
N PRO A 7 7.93 1.07 -10.19
CA PRO A 7 6.74 1.64 -10.78
C PRO A 7 5.53 1.50 -9.87
N VAL A 8 4.74 2.56 -9.77
CA VAL A 8 3.50 2.60 -8.98
C VAL A 8 2.32 2.84 -9.90
N TRP A 9 1.20 2.18 -9.60
CA TRP A 9 -0.06 2.29 -10.32
C TRP A 9 -1.22 2.54 -9.38
N CYS A 10 -2.16 3.40 -9.79
CA CYS A 10 -3.43 3.59 -9.11
C CYS A 10 -4.43 2.49 -9.52
N VAL A 11 -4.93 1.74 -8.54
CA VAL A 11 -5.99 0.75 -8.73
C VAL A 11 -7.08 1.00 -7.70
N ALA A 12 -8.32 1.23 -8.17
CA ALA A 12 -9.49 1.45 -7.32
C ALA A 12 -9.29 2.49 -6.19
N GLY A 13 -8.57 3.58 -6.49
CA GLY A 13 -8.35 4.69 -5.57
C GLY A 13 -7.13 4.59 -4.66
N LEU A 14 -6.31 3.54 -4.80
CA LEU A 14 -5.10 3.32 -4.00
C LEU A 14 -3.86 3.11 -4.88
N PRO A 15 -2.67 3.56 -4.46
CA PRO A 15 -1.42 3.29 -5.16
C PRO A 15 -0.89 1.90 -4.83
N PHE A 16 -0.30 1.22 -5.82
CA PHE A 16 0.32 -0.10 -5.69
C PHE A 16 1.62 -0.17 -6.45
N HIS A 17 2.65 -0.75 -5.82
CA HIS A 17 3.90 -1.05 -6.48
C HIS A 17 3.74 -2.24 -7.42
N GLN A 18 4.29 -2.12 -8.63
CA GLN A 18 4.37 -3.18 -9.61
C GLN A 18 5.49 -4.16 -9.23
N MET A 19 5.19 -5.11 -8.35
CA MET A 19 6.19 -6.05 -7.83
C MET A 19 5.65 -7.47 -7.72
N THR A 20 6.55 -8.44 -7.94
CA THR A 20 6.35 -9.85 -7.57
C THR A 20 6.60 -10.05 -6.08
N ILE A 21 6.22 -11.22 -5.57
CA ILE A 21 6.51 -11.63 -4.19
C ILE A 21 8.02 -11.66 -3.94
N GLU A 22 8.81 -12.17 -4.88
CA GLU A 22 10.27 -12.24 -4.75
C GLU A 22 10.88 -10.83 -4.70
N GLN A 23 10.39 -9.91 -5.54
CA GLN A 23 10.84 -8.51 -5.50
C GLN A 23 10.47 -7.85 -4.17
N ALA A 24 9.25 -8.07 -3.65
CA ALA A 24 8.83 -7.53 -2.37
C ALA A 24 9.67 -8.09 -1.22
N VAL A 25 9.91 -9.40 -1.20
CA VAL A 25 10.75 -10.09 -0.21
C VAL A 25 12.19 -9.55 -0.25
N ASN A 26 12.79 -9.44 -1.43
CA ASN A 26 14.14 -8.89 -1.61
C ASN A 26 14.22 -7.42 -1.16
N TYR A 27 13.19 -6.62 -1.42
CA TYR A 27 13.15 -5.24 -0.96
C TYR A 27 13.11 -5.13 0.58
N LEU A 28 12.34 -6.00 1.24
CA LEU A 28 12.31 -6.04 2.71
C LEU A 28 13.65 -6.49 3.30
N TYR A 29 14.33 -7.46 2.69
CA TYR A 29 15.67 -7.85 3.10
C TYR A 29 16.66 -6.71 2.98
N TRP A 30 16.72 -6.10 1.80
CA TRP A 30 17.56 -4.95 1.56
C TRP A 30 17.28 -3.84 2.57
N SER A 31 16.00 -3.59 2.87
CA SER A 31 15.57 -2.60 3.86
C SER A 31 16.12 -2.92 5.25
N ILE A 32 15.99 -4.17 5.70
CA ILE A 32 16.49 -4.64 7.01
C ILE A 32 18.02 -4.53 7.09
N GLU A 33 18.73 -4.99 6.06
CA GLU A 33 20.19 -4.98 5.97
C GLU A 33 20.75 -3.56 6.02
N HIS A 34 20.13 -2.63 5.30
CA HIS A 34 20.59 -1.24 5.20
C HIS A 34 19.94 -0.31 6.25
N LYS A 35 19.16 -0.87 7.17
CA LYS A 35 18.36 -0.13 8.16
C LYS A 35 17.50 0.98 7.52
N HIS A 36 17.00 0.70 6.32
CA HIS A 36 16.08 1.57 5.61
C HIS A 36 14.66 1.32 6.11
N ARG A 37 14.04 2.35 6.69
CA ARG A 37 12.69 2.24 7.24
C ARG A 37 11.68 1.92 6.14
N CYS A 38 10.82 0.94 6.38
CA CYS A 38 9.79 0.53 5.44
C CYS A 38 8.48 0.21 6.16
N PHE A 39 7.48 1.05 5.95
CA PHE A 39 6.10 0.72 6.26
C PHE A 39 5.47 -0.06 5.10
N LEU A 40 5.23 -1.36 5.30
CA LEU A 40 4.55 -2.24 4.35
C LEU A 40 3.04 -2.27 4.60
N SER A 41 2.27 -1.94 3.59
CA SER A 41 0.82 -2.19 3.51
C SER A 41 0.49 -3.23 2.45
N THR A 42 -0.47 -4.11 2.77
CA THR A 42 -0.96 -5.14 1.84
C THR A 42 -2.46 -4.96 1.58
N PRO A 43 -2.90 -3.90 0.87
CA PRO A 43 -4.32 -3.64 0.68
C PRO A 43 -5.02 -4.77 -0.09
N ASN A 44 -6.22 -5.10 0.40
CA ASN A 44 -7.19 -5.92 -0.30
C ASN A 44 -8.46 -5.08 -0.59
N LEU A 45 -9.53 -5.70 -1.05
CA LEU A 45 -10.77 -5.00 -1.37
C LEU A 45 -11.35 -4.20 -0.20
N ASN A 46 -11.26 -4.74 1.02
CA ASN A 46 -11.76 -4.04 2.20
C ASN A 46 -10.96 -2.75 2.44
N PHE A 47 -9.66 -2.74 2.12
CA PHE A 47 -8.86 -1.52 2.20
C PHE A 47 -9.31 -0.48 1.17
N ALA A 48 -9.48 -0.88 -0.10
CA ALA A 48 -9.93 0.02 -1.15
C ALA A 48 -11.31 0.62 -0.82
N ALA A 49 -12.24 -0.22 -0.38
CA ALA A 49 -13.58 0.18 0.03
C ALA A 49 -13.57 1.14 1.23
N THR A 50 -12.86 0.77 2.30
CA THR A 50 -12.79 1.59 3.53
C THR A 50 -12.15 2.94 3.23
N SER A 51 -11.08 2.95 2.42
CA SER A 51 -10.39 4.18 2.02
C SER A 51 -11.33 5.17 1.32
N GLN A 52 -12.35 4.71 0.59
CA GLN A 52 -13.31 5.61 -0.10
C GLN A 52 -14.10 6.51 0.87
N PHE A 53 -14.35 6.05 2.09
CA PHE A 53 -15.21 6.74 3.06
C PHE A 53 -14.47 7.19 4.32
N ASP A 54 -13.25 6.71 4.52
CA ASP A 54 -12.42 7.00 5.70
C ASP A 54 -11.10 7.67 5.24
N PRO A 55 -11.01 9.01 5.33
CA PRO A 55 -9.82 9.76 4.93
C PRO A 55 -8.57 9.38 5.72
N ASP A 56 -8.69 9.07 7.01
CA ASP A 56 -7.54 8.71 7.85
C ASP A 56 -7.01 7.32 7.50
N PHE A 57 -7.91 6.39 7.19
CA PHE A 57 -7.53 5.09 6.67
C PHE A 57 -6.87 5.19 5.29
N TYR A 58 -7.39 6.03 4.38
CA TYR A 58 -6.74 6.30 3.10
C TYR A 58 -5.31 6.85 3.30
N LYS A 59 -5.14 7.83 4.20
CA LYS A 59 -3.83 8.41 4.54
C LYS A 59 -2.84 7.34 5.00
N SER A 60 -3.29 6.37 5.79
CA SER A 60 -2.42 5.28 6.25
C SER A 60 -1.83 4.44 5.12
N VAL A 61 -2.59 4.25 4.04
CA VAL A 61 -2.10 3.50 2.88
C VAL A 61 -1.13 4.33 2.05
N ILE A 62 -1.44 5.60 1.74
CA ILE A 62 -0.56 6.42 0.89
C ILE A 62 0.74 6.85 1.59
N GLN A 63 0.77 6.84 2.94
CA GLN A 63 1.97 7.09 3.73
C GLN A 63 2.83 5.85 3.96
N SER A 64 2.42 4.68 3.44
CA SER A 64 3.24 3.48 3.43
C SER A 64 4.42 3.65 2.45
N ASP A 65 5.55 3.02 2.75
CA ASP A 65 6.73 3.03 1.87
C ASP A 65 6.63 1.93 0.80
N LEU A 66 5.98 0.82 1.14
CA LEU A 66 5.69 -0.27 0.20
C LEU A 66 4.22 -0.65 0.27
N VAL A 67 3.56 -0.68 -0.88
CA VAL A 67 2.14 -1.05 -1.01
C VAL A 67 2.01 -2.13 -2.08
N VAL A 68 1.57 -3.33 -1.67
CA VAL A 68 1.45 -4.50 -2.55
C VAL A 68 0.01 -5.00 -2.64
N VAL A 69 -0.36 -5.63 -3.76
CA VAL A 69 -1.72 -6.11 -4.00
C VAL A 69 -1.97 -7.46 -3.32
N ASP A 70 -2.72 -7.49 -2.22
CA ASP A 70 -3.09 -8.74 -1.53
C ASP A 70 -4.38 -9.37 -2.09
N GLY A 71 -5.34 -8.55 -2.53
CA GLY A 71 -6.67 -9.01 -2.94
C GLY A 71 -6.76 -9.45 -4.41
N ILE A 72 -7.33 -10.64 -4.67
CA ILE A 72 -7.60 -11.12 -6.04
C ILE A 72 -8.49 -10.15 -6.83
N SER A 73 -9.49 -9.55 -6.21
CA SER A 73 -10.38 -8.58 -6.86
C SER A 73 -9.63 -7.34 -7.35
N LEU A 74 -8.62 -6.86 -6.60
CA LEU A 74 -7.76 -5.75 -7.04
C LEU A 74 -6.85 -6.18 -8.19
N LEU A 75 -6.30 -7.40 -8.14
CA LEU A 75 -5.52 -7.95 -9.26
C LEU A 75 -6.37 -8.09 -10.54
N LEU A 76 -7.62 -8.54 -10.43
CA LEU A 76 -8.55 -8.61 -11.56
C LEU A 76 -8.90 -7.21 -12.07
N THR A 77 -9.06 -6.23 -11.18
CA THR A 77 -9.27 -4.82 -11.55
C THR A 77 -8.08 -4.27 -12.34
N ALA A 78 -6.86 -4.54 -11.87
CA ALA A 78 -5.63 -4.14 -12.56
C ALA A 78 -5.59 -4.76 -13.97
N LYS A 79 -5.86 -6.07 -14.10
CA LYS A 79 -5.93 -6.76 -15.39
C LYS A 79 -6.98 -6.16 -16.33
N LEU A 80 -8.19 -5.87 -15.83
CA LEU A 80 -9.25 -5.25 -16.62
C LEU A 80 -8.84 -3.87 -17.15
N LEU A 81 -8.08 -3.11 -16.37
CA LEU A 81 -7.57 -1.79 -16.74
C LEU A 81 -6.23 -1.84 -17.50
N ASN A 82 -5.74 -3.03 -17.89
CA ASN A 82 -4.42 -3.24 -18.50
C ASN A 82 -3.23 -2.70 -17.67
N ILE A 83 -3.38 -2.66 -16.34
CA ILE A 83 -2.33 -2.26 -15.42
C ILE A 83 -1.42 -3.48 -15.15
N PRO A 84 -0.09 -3.36 -15.36
CA PRO A 84 0.84 -4.49 -15.40
C PRO A 84 1.25 -5.02 -14.01
N ILE A 85 0.31 -5.18 -13.08
CA ILE A 85 0.60 -5.81 -11.78
C ILE A 85 0.82 -7.31 -12.01
N PRO A 86 2.03 -7.84 -11.73
CA PRO A 86 2.43 -9.16 -12.21
C PRO A 86 1.65 -10.27 -11.50
N GLU A 87 1.45 -10.14 -10.18
CA GLU A 87 0.80 -11.16 -9.38
C GLU A 87 0.21 -10.60 -8.08
N ARG A 88 -0.48 -11.48 -7.35
CA ARG A 88 -1.00 -11.21 -6.00
C ARG A 88 0.14 -11.44 -5.01
N VAL A 89 0.39 -10.45 -4.16
CA VAL A 89 1.40 -10.51 -3.11
C VAL A 89 0.72 -10.35 -1.76
N ALA A 90 0.40 -11.48 -1.13
CA ALA A 90 -0.20 -11.48 0.20
C ALA A 90 0.86 -11.29 1.29
N GLY A 91 0.51 -10.55 2.34
CA GLY A 91 1.41 -10.41 3.49
C GLY A 91 1.73 -11.73 4.18
N SER A 92 0.82 -12.71 4.13
CA SER A 92 1.10 -14.08 4.58
C SER A 92 2.13 -14.78 3.71
N ASP A 93 2.09 -14.57 2.40
CA ASP A 93 3.02 -15.20 1.47
C ASP A 93 4.43 -14.62 1.66
N ILE A 94 4.54 -13.28 1.78
CA ILE A 94 5.78 -12.60 2.15
C ILE A 94 6.34 -13.18 3.46
N PHE A 95 5.54 -13.21 4.53
CA PHE A 95 5.99 -13.70 5.83
C PHE A 95 6.47 -15.16 5.79
N ALA A 96 5.77 -16.02 5.05
CA ALA A 96 6.20 -17.42 4.88
C ALA A 96 7.53 -17.53 4.14
N ARG A 97 7.72 -16.77 3.04
CA ARG A 97 8.99 -16.79 2.31
C ARG A 97 10.16 -16.25 3.13
N LEU A 98 9.94 -15.18 3.90
CA LEU A 98 10.94 -14.69 4.86
C LEU A 98 11.29 -15.76 5.92
N SER A 99 10.30 -16.57 6.32
CA SER A 99 10.49 -17.61 7.34
C SER A 99 11.26 -18.83 6.82
N GLU A 100 11.05 -19.18 5.55
CA GLU A 100 11.61 -20.38 4.90
C GLU A 100 13.05 -20.18 4.43
N GLN A 101 13.46 -18.94 4.13
CA GLN A 101 14.83 -18.67 3.68
C GLN A 101 15.83 -18.90 4.80
N VAL A 102 16.97 -19.54 4.49
CA VAL A 102 18.05 -19.74 5.46
C VAL A 102 18.87 -18.46 5.55
N LEU A 103 18.87 -17.81 6.71
CA LEU A 103 19.57 -16.54 6.93
C LEU A 103 20.47 -16.58 8.16
N SER A 104 21.59 -15.87 8.06
CA SER A 104 22.48 -15.58 9.17
C SER A 104 23.04 -14.16 9.00
N PRO A 105 22.68 -13.19 9.86
CA PRO A 105 21.76 -13.31 10.99
C PRO A 105 20.29 -13.48 10.57
N LYS A 106 19.48 -14.11 11.43
CA LYS A 106 18.02 -14.20 11.23
C LYS A 106 17.35 -12.84 11.49
N ILE A 107 16.24 -12.56 10.78
CA ILE A 107 15.42 -11.37 11.03
C ILE A 107 14.76 -11.47 12.40
N LYS A 108 14.90 -10.44 13.23
CA LYS A 108 14.21 -10.34 14.52
C LYS A 108 12.78 -9.83 14.35
N VAL A 109 11.79 -10.64 14.73
CA VAL A 109 10.36 -10.34 14.58
C VAL A 109 9.71 -10.08 15.94
N PHE A 110 8.96 -8.99 16.06
CA PHE A 110 8.10 -8.73 17.22
C PHE A 110 6.63 -8.81 16.82
N PHE A 111 5.81 -9.47 17.63
CA PHE A 111 4.37 -9.59 17.41
C PHE A 111 3.57 -8.68 18.35
N LEU A 112 2.77 -7.78 17.80
CA LEU A 112 1.87 -6.91 18.56
C LEU A 112 0.40 -7.22 18.24
N GLY A 113 -0.38 -7.59 19.24
CA GLY A 113 -1.81 -7.89 19.10
C GLY A 113 -2.12 -9.34 18.72
N GLY A 114 -3.35 -9.56 18.25
CA GLY A 114 -3.95 -10.89 18.12
C GLY A 114 -5.00 -11.13 19.21
N GLU A 115 -5.67 -12.27 19.16
CA GLU A 115 -6.52 -12.71 20.27
C GLU A 115 -5.65 -13.16 21.46
N PRO A 116 -6.20 -13.21 22.69
CA PRO A 116 -5.46 -13.64 23.87
C PRO A 116 -4.69 -14.95 23.66
N GLY A 117 -3.37 -14.90 23.88
CA GLY A 117 -2.46 -16.03 23.74
C GLY A 117 -2.02 -16.37 22.31
N ILE A 118 -2.54 -15.69 21.28
CA ILE A 118 -2.11 -15.93 19.89
C ILE A 118 -0.69 -15.40 19.63
N ALA A 119 -0.37 -14.20 20.13
CA ALA A 119 0.95 -13.62 19.95
C ALA A 119 2.05 -14.46 20.60
N GLU A 120 1.79 -14.98 21.80
CA GLU A 120 2.67 -15.90 22.50
C GLU A 120 2.89 -17.20 21.71
N LYS A 121 1.81 -17.79 21.18
CA LYS A 121 1.92 -18.99 20.35
C LYS A 121 2.69 -18.72 19.06
N ALA A 122 2.46 -17.58 18.41
CA ALA A 122 3.21 -17.20 17.21
C ALA A 122 4.70 -17.02 17.52
N HIS A 123 5.03 -16.38 18.64
CA HIS A 123 6.40 -16.27 19.14
C HIS A 123 7.08 -17.65 19.30
N GLN A 124 6.41 -18.58 19.99
CA GLN A 124 6.92 -19.94 20.20
C GLN A 124 7.06 -20.73 18.90
N GLN A 125 6.08 -20.66 17.99
CA GLN A 125 6.10 -21.43 16.74
C GLN A 125 7.13 -20.90 15.74
N LEU A 126 7.31 -19.58 15.66
CA LEU A 126 8.32 -19.00 14.79
C LEU A 126 9.72 -19.44 15.22
N ASN A 127 10.01 -19.40 16.52
CA ASN A 127 11.30 -19.83 17.07
C ASN A 127 11.59 -21.33 16.88
N LYS A 128 10.56 -22.16 16.72
CA LYS A 128 10.70 -23.60 16.49
C LYS A 128 10.89 -23.96 15.02
N SER A 129 10.22 -23.27 14.10
CA SER A 129 10.07 -23.71 12.70
C SER A 129 10.77 -22.82 11.68
N SER A 130 11.10 -21.57 12.01
CA SER A 130 11.66 -20.63 11.05
C SER A 130 13.16 -20.82 10.81
N GLN A 131 13.57 -20.79 9.55
CA GLN A 131 14.97 -20.83 9.13
C GLN A 131 15.55 -19.43 8.92
N GLY A 132 14.70 -18.44 8.64
CA GLY A 132 15.11 -17.06 8.35
C GLY A 132 14.79 -16.05 9.42
N MET A 133 13.86 -16.36 10.33
CA MET A 133 13.40 -15.42 11.34
C MET A 133 13.51 -15.98 12.76
N ILE A 134 13.63 -15.07 13.72
CA ILE A 134 13.56 -15.36 15.15
C ILE A 134 12.59 -14.36 15.79
N SER A 135 11.67 -14.84 16.61
CA SER A 135 10.81 -13.95 17.38
C SER A 135 11.56 -13.41 18.59
N CYS A 136 11.78 -12.09 18.60
CA CYS A 136 12.45 -11.36 19.67
C CYS A 136 11.49 -10.89 20.78
N GLY A 137 10.18 -10.98 20.57
CA GLY A 137 9.20 -10.68 21.59
C GLY A 137 7.77 -10.67 21.07
N PHE A 138 6.84 -10.49 22.00
CA PHE A 138 5.43 -10.28 21.71
C PHE A 138 4.77 -9.40 22.78
N TYR A 139 3.66 -8.79 22.42
CA TYR A 139 2.79 -8.09 23.36
C TYR A 139 1.33 -8.14 22.90
N ASP A 140 0.44 -8.48 23.83
CA ASP A 140 -1.00 -8.40 23.62
C ASP A 140 -1.54 -7.20 24.43
N PRO A 141 -1.97 -6.12 23.75
CA PRO A 141 -2.56 -4.96 24.42
C PRO A 141 -4.01 -5.22 24.86
N GLY A 142 -4.62 -6.34 24.46
CA GLY A 142 -6.05 -6.61 24.66
C GLY A 142 -6.96 -5.69 23.83
N PHE A 143 -8.23 -5.62 24.25
CA PHE A 143 -9.26 -4.80 23.60
C PHE A 143 -9.27 -3.36 24.13
N VAL A 144 -8.22 -2.61 23.82
CA VAL A 144 -8.06 -1.19 24.23
C VAL A 144 -8.18 -0.23 23.03
N SER A 145 -8.31 1.07 23.26
CA SER A 145 -8.25 2.10 22.22
C SER A 145 -6.85 2.20 21.57
N VAL A 146 -6.72 2.90 20.44
CA VAL A 146 -5.40 3.14 19.80
C VAL A 146 -4.52 3.98 20.73
N GLU A 147 -5.11 4.94 21.41
CA GLU A 147 -4.45 5.87 22.32
C GLU A 147 -3.86 5.13 23.52
N GLU A 148 -4.64 4.27 24.17
CA GLU A 148 -4.20 3.48 25.33
C GLU A 148 -3.04 2.54 24.99
N MET A 149 -3.06 1.92 23.80
CA MET A 149 -1.96 1.06 23.33
C MET A 149 -0.78 1.82 22.71
N SER A 150 -0.81 3.15 22.69
CA SER A 150 0.26 4.03 22.18
C SER A 150 1.06 4.67 23.32
N ASN A 151 0.97 4.13 24.53
CA ASN A 151 1.73 4.61 25.67
C ASN A 151 3.22 4.27 25.53
N ASP A 152 4.08 5.07 26.16
CA ASP A 152 5.53 4.96 25.97
C ASP A 152 6.10 3.64 26.53
N SER A 153 5.47 3.01 27.54
CA SER A 153 5.96 1.74 28.08
C SER A 153 5.83 0.57 27.09
N ILE A 154 4.75 0.55 26.29
CA ILE A 154 4.58 -0.43 25.21
C ILE A 154 5.62 -0.17 24.12
N ILE A 155 5.83 1.09 23.73
CA ILE A 155 6.80 1.47 22.70
C ILE A 155 8.23 1.10 23.13
N GLU A 156 8.61 1.41 24.38
CA GLU A 156 9.89 1.02 24.97
C GLU A 156 10.05 -0.49 25.01
N LYS A 157 9.01 -1.25 25.40
CA LYS A 157 9.06 -2.72 25.39
C LYS A 157 9.34 -3.27 23.99
N ILE A 158 8.72 -2.70 22.96
CA ILE A 158 8.98 -3.09 21.57
C ILE A 158 10.42 -2.72 21.20
N ASN A 159 10.84 -1.49 21.42
CA ASN A 159 12.17 -1.01 21.06
C ASN A 159 13.31 -1.76 21.78
N ASN A 160 13.12 -2.11 23.05
CA ASN A 160 14.10 -2.86 23.84
C ASN A 160 14.30 -4.31 23.35
N SER A 161 13.36 -4.85 22.56
CA SER A 161 13.54 -6.14 21.90
C SER A 161 14.36 -6.05 20.60
N ASP A 162 14.69 -4.83 20.16
CA ASP A 162 15.43 -4.50 18.94
C ASP A 162 14.93 -5.26 17.70
N PRO A 163 13.64 -5.14 17.33
CA PRO A 163 13.08 -5.87 16.20
C PRO A 163 13.56 -5.30 14.87
N ASP A 164 13.82 -6.17 13.90
CA ASP A 164 13.97 -5.77 12.50
C ASP A 164 12.60 -5.65 11.81
N PHE A 165 11.64 -6.49 12.21
CA PHE A 165 10.28 -6.52 11.66
C PHE A 165 9.22 -6.54 12.77
N LEU A 166 8.43 -5.47 12.86
CA LEU A 166 7.26 -5.40 13.73
C LEU A 166 5.99 -5.80 12.97
N VAL A 167 5.35 -6.88 13.43
CA VAL A 167 4.08 -7.38 12.93
C VAL A 167 2.94 -6.91 13.83
N VAL A 168 2.10 -6.01 13.31
CA VAL A 168 0.91 -5.51 14.01
C VAL A 168 -0.32 -6.30 13.58
N ALA A 169 -0.85 -7.13 14.46
CA ALA A 169 -1.96 -8.04 14.19
C ALA A 169 -3.27 -7.56 14.84
N LEU A 170 -3.75 -6.38 14.43
CA LEU A 170 -5.02 -5.80 14.88
C LEU A 170 -6.08 -5.85 13.77
N GLY A 171 -7.27 -5.31 14.00
CA GLY A 171 -8.18 -5.00 12.89
C GLY A 171 -7.54 -3.97 11.94
N ALA A 172 -7.80 -4.06 10.63
CA ALA A 172 -7.13 -3.24 9.61
C ALA A 172 -7.09 -1.74 9.95
N LYS A 173 -8.25 -1.15 10.24
CA LYS A 173 -8.35 0.27 10.63
C LYS A 173 -7.50 0.61 11.86
N LYS A 174 -7.67 -0.15 12.93
CA LYS A 174 -6.97 0.06 14.20
C LYS A 174 -5.45 -0.10 14.04
N GLY A 175 -5.01 -1.13 13.31
CA GLY A 175 -3.61 -1.42 13.07
C GLY A 175 -2.91 -0.34 12.27
N GLN A 176 -3.53 0.08 11.17
CA GLN A 176 -3.03 1.17 10.33
C GLN A 176 -2.94 2.50 11.10
N GLN A 177 -3.98 2.85 11.86
CA GLN A 177 -3.99 4.04 12.71
C GLN A 177 -2.89 3.99 13.79
N TRP A 178 -2.71 2.83 14.43
CA TRP A 178 -1.67 2.65 15.43
C TRP A 178 -0.27 2.80 14.83
N ILE A 179 -0.03 2.23 13.65
CA ILE A 179 1.26 2.36 12.96
C ILE A 179 1.52 3.82 12.62
N LEU A 180 0.57 4.52 11.98
CA LEU A 180 0.73 5.94 11.65
C LEU A 180 1.08 6.80 12.87
N ARG A 181 0.41 6.55 13.99
CA ARG A 181 0.61 7.30 15.23
C ARG A 181 1.99 7.07 15.85
N ASN A 182 2.52 5.85 15.76
CA ASN A 182 3.68 5.43 16.55
C ASN A 182 4.94 5.14 15.72
N GLN A 183 4.84 5.04 14.39
CA GLN A 183 5.97 4.64 13.54
C GLN A 183 7.20 5.49 13.81
N THR A 184 7.09 6.81 13.97
CA THR A 184 8.24 7.69 14.22
C THR A 184 8.97 7.39 15.54
N LYS A 185 8.31 6.76 16.52
CA LYS A 185 8.87 6.36 17.81
C LYS A 185 9.43 4.92 17.85
N LEU A 186 9.17 4.12 16.82
CA LEU A 186 9.54 2.71 16.76
C LEU A 186 10.88 2.52 16.05
N ASN A 187 11.75 1.71 16.63
CA ASN A 187 13.08 1.39 16.07
C ASN A 187 13.05 0.28 15.01
N ALA A 188 11.89 -0.40 14.85
CA ALA A 188 11.73 -1.44 13.85
C ALA A 188 11.98 -0.90 12.44
N THR A 189 12.82 -1.61 11.68
CA THR A 189 13.12 -1.25 10.29
C THR A 189 11.90 -1.44 9.41
N VAL A 190 11.28 -2.62 9.48
CA VAL A 190 10.04 -2.93 8.78
C VAL A 190 8.88 -2.92 9.77
N ILE A 191 7.80 -2.23 9.43
CA ILE A 191 6.55 -2.26 10.19
C ILE A 191 5.44 -2.64 9.23
N SER A 192 4.57 -3.57 9.62
CA SER A 192 3.42 -3.92 8.78
C SER A 192 2.20 -4.34 9.59
N HIS A 193 1.03 -3.95 9.09
CA HIS A 193 -0.24 -4.50 9.56
C HIS A 193 -0.50 -5.85 8.87
N LEU A 194 -0.33 -6.96 9.60
CA LEU A 194 -0.51 -8.31 9.09
C LEU A 194 -1.47 -9.13 9.98
N GLY A 195 -2.73 -8.70 10.04
CA GLY A 195 -3.75 -9.26 10.94
C GLY A 195 -3.86 -10.79 10.92
N ALA A 196 -4.09 -11.40 9.76
CA ALA A 196 -4.30 -12.86 9.68
C ALA A 196 -3.01 -13.68 9.79
N VAL A 197 -1.84 -13.04 9.60
CA VAL A 197 -0.55 -13.75 9.56
C VAL A 197 -0.22 -14.35 10.91
N ILE A 198 -0.50 -13.62 12.01
CA ILE A 198 -0.22 -14.13 13.36
C ILE A 198 -0.95 -15.45 13.65
N ASN A 199 -2.19 -15.60 13.15
CA ASN A 199 -2.99 -16.81 13.31
C ASN A 199 -2.46 -17.99 12.48
N PHE A 200 -1.89 -17.71 11.30
CA PHE A 200 -1.21 -18.73 10.51
C PHE A 200 0.08 -19.20 11.19
N VAL A 201 0.89 -18.27 11.71
CA VAL A 201 2.14 -18.58 12.42
C VAL A 201 1.87 -19.35 13.71
N ALA A 202 0.84 -18.95 14.46
CA ALA A 202 0.41 -19.66 15.67
C ALA A 202 -0.16 -21.07 15.39
N GLY A 203 -0.34 -21.46 14.12
CA GLY A 203 -0.90 -22.75 13.72
C GLY A 203 -2.40 -22.89 13.96
N HIS A 204 -3.09 -21.77 14.24
CA HIS A 204 -4.52 -21.73 14.55
C HIS A 204 -5.40 -21.89 13.31
N VAL A 205 -4.95 -21.37 12.17
CA VAL A 205 -5.66 -21.48 10.89
C VAL A 205 -4.78 -22.24 9.89
N LYS A 206 -5.34 -23.28 9.25
CA LYS A 206 -4.64 -23.96 8.17
C LYS A 206 -4.84 -23.20 6.87
N ARG A 207 -3.75 -22.96 6.13
CA ARG A 207 -3.86 -22.41 4.77
C ARG A 207 -4.69 -23.34 3.87
N ALA A 208 -5.31 -22.75 2.86
CA ALA A 208 -5.94 -23.54 1.81
C ALA A 208 -4.89 -24.40 1.09
N PRO A 209 -5.21 -25.63 0.66
CA PRO A 209 -4.29 -26.42 -0.16
C PRO A 209 -3.87 -25.65 -1.43
N GLU A 210 -2.67 -25.88 -1.95
CA GLU A 210 -2.15 -25.12 -3.11
C GLU A 210 -3.10 -25.09 -4.30
N LYS A 211 -3.77 -26.21 -4.61
CA LYS A 211 -4.76 -26.26 -5.70
C LYS A 211 -5.87 -25.21 -5.51
N TRP A 212 -6.38 -25.08 -4.28
CA TRP A 212 -7.42 -24.10 -3.95
C TRP A 212 -6.90 -22.67 -4.07
N GLN A 213 -5.65 -22.41 -3.67
CA GLN A 213 -5.00 -21.11 -3.86
C GLN A 213 -4.84 -20.77 -5.35
N ARG A 214 -4.36 -21.74 -6.16
CA ARG A 214 -4.17 -21.58 -7.61
C ARG A 214 -5.48 -21.32 -8.37
N TYR A 215 -6.58 -21.95 -7.94
CA TYR A 215 -7.92 -21.67 -8.49
C TYR A 215 -8.61 -20.44 -7.90
N GLY A 216 -7.96 -19.70 -6.98
CA GLY A 216 -8.55 -18.53 -6.33
C GLY A 216 -9.71 -18.86 -5.38
N LEU A 217 -9.81 -20.10 -4.92
CA LEU A 217 -10.88 -20.61 -4.03
C LEU A 217 -10.51 -20.52 -2.55
N GLU A 218 -9.44 -19.81 -2.19
CA GLU A 218 -9.01 -19.65 -0.80
C GLU A 218 -10.12 -19.06 0.09
N TRP A 219 -10.94 -18.15 -0.46
CA TRP A 219 -12.08 -17.59 0.25
C TRP A 219 -13.09 -18.67 0.67
N LEU A 220 -13.33 -19.68 -0.16
CA LEU A 220 -14.25 -20.78 0.13
C LEU A 220 -13.67 -21.71 1.20
N TRP A 221 -12.37 -21.99 1.14
CA TRP A 221 -11.67 -22.71 2.20
C TRP A 221 -11.74 -21.97 3.55
N ARG A 222 -11.62 -20.64 3.51
CA ARG A 222 -11.78 -19.80 4.71
C ARG A 222 -13.19 -19.81 5.26
N ILE A 223 -14.24 -19.74 4.43
CA ILE A 223 -15.63 -19.91 4.90
C ILE A 223 -15.79 -21.27 5.60
N ARG A 224 -15.19 -22.33 5.04
CA ARG A 224 -15.25 -23.67 5.65
C ARG A 224 -14.65 -23.71 7.05
N GLN A 225 -13.57 -22.97 7.30
CA GLN A 225 -12.93 -22.90 8.62
C GLN A 225 -13.62 -21.88 9.55
N GLU A 226 -14.12 -20.78 8.99
CA GLU A 226 -14.73 -19.66 9.71
C GLU A 226 -16.03 -19.22 9.00
N PRO A 227 -17.18 -19.86 9.29
CA PRO A 227 -18.44 -19.61 8.59
C PRO A 227 -18.93 -18.15 8.66
N LYS A 228 -18.55 -17.42 9.71
CA LYS A 228 -18.85 -15.98 9.89
C LYS A 228 -18.31 -15.12 8.75
N LEU A 229 -17.27 -15.57 8.04
CA LEU A 229 -16.69 -14.86 6.89
C LEU A 229 -17.63 -14.81 5.68
N LEU A 230 -18.66 -15.67 5.59
CA LEU A 230 -19.62 -15.64 4.49
C LEU A 230 -20.31 -14.27 4.38
N LYS A 231 -20.76 -13.72 5.52
CA LYS A 231 -21.40 -12.40 5.59
C LYS A 231 -20.45 -11.32 5.09
N ARG A 232 -19.18 -11.37 5.52
CA ARG A 232 -18.15 -10.44 5.07
C ARG A 232 -17.93 -10.52 3.55
N TYR A 233 -17.74 -11.72 3.00
CA TYR A 233 -17.51 -11.90 1.57
C TYR A 233 -18.71 -11.50 0.71
N PHE A 234 -19.94 -11.65 1.22
CA PHE A 234 -21.12 -11.13 0.54
C PHE A 234 -21.10 -9.60 0.43
N PHE A 235 -20.80 -8.89 1.54
CA PHE A 235 -20.65 -7.43 1.50
C PHE A 235 -19.47 -6.98 0.65
N ASP A 236 -18.36 -7.71 0.69
CA ASP A 236 -17.20 -7.47 -0.16
C ASP A 236 -17.62 -7.61 -1.65
N ALA A 237 -18.39 -8.65 -2.02
CA ALA A 237 -18.88 -8.83 -3.38
C ALA A 237 -19.79 -7.68 -3.84
N ILE A 238 -20.75 -7.25 -3.01
CA ILE A 238 -21.60 -6.08 -3.32
C ILE A 238 -20.75 -4.83 -3.52
N THR A 239 -19.79 -4.61 -2.63
CA THR A 239 -18.91 -3.45 -2.69
C THR A 239 -18.07 -3.47 -3.97
N TYR A 240 -17.51 -4.63 -4.32
CA TYR A 240 -16.77 -4.80 -5.55
C TYR A 240 -17.62 -4.57 -6.79
N SER A 241 -18.83 -5.12 -6.85
CA SER A 241 -19.77 -4.91 -7.95
C SER A 241 -20.12 -3.43 -8.13
N ARG A 242 -20.34 -2.71 -7.02
CA ARG A 242 -20.56 -1.26 -7.06
C ARG A 242 -19.34 -0.53 -7.63
N LEU A 243 -18.13 -0.83 -7.15
CA LEU A 243 -16.89 -0.24 -7.67
C LEU A 243 -16.71 -0.53 -9.17
N LEU A 244 -16.99 -1.77 -9.59
CA LEU A 244 -16.93 -2.18 -10.98
C LEU A 244 -17.84 -1.33 -11.86
N LEU A 245 -19.12 -1.22 -11.49
CA LEU A 245 -20.13 -0.55 -12.31
C LEU A 245 -19.99 0.98 -12.31
N THR A 246 -19.56 1.57 -11.19
CA THR A 246 -19.55 3.04 -11.01
C THR A 246 -18.20 3.69 -11.29
N GLN A 247 -17.11 2.95 -11.18
CA GLN A 247 -15.75 3.48 -11.28
C GLN A 247 -14.96 2.74 -12.37
N ILE A 248 -14.76 1.43 -12.22
CA ILE A 248 -13.78 0.69 -13.03
C ILE A 248 -14.21 0.52 -14.50
N ILE A 249 -15.45 0.08 -14.77
CA ILE A 249 -15.95 -0.09 -16.15
C ILE A 249 -16.05 1.26 -16.87
N PRO A 250 -16.60 2.33 -16.27
CA PRO A 250 -16.55 3.66 -16.85
C PRO A 250 -15.13 4.15 -17.12
N LEU A 251 -14.18 3.91 -16.20
CA LEU A 251 -12.77 4.25 -16.40
C LEU A 251 -12.21 3.54 -17.64
N TYR A 252 -12.40 2.22 -17.73
CA TYR A 252 -11.92 1.42 -18.86
C TYR A 252 -12.40 1.98 -20.21
N TRP A 253 -13.71 2.20 -20.36
CA TRP A 253 -14.27 2.70 -21.61
C TRP A 253 -13.87 4.15 -21.89
N TYR A 254 -13.86 5.00 -20.87
CA TYR A 254 -13.56 6.41 -21.02
C TYR A 254 -12.08 6.64 -21.36
N SER A 255 -11.16 5.96 -20.68
CA SER A 255 -9.73 6.01 -21.00
C SER A 255 -9.49 5.51 -22.42
N ARG A 256 -10.07 4.36 -22.82
CA ARG A 256 -9.94 3.85 -24.19
C ARG A 256 -10.46 4.82 -25.24
N TYR A 257 -11.59 5.46 -24.98
CA TYR A 257 -12.16 6.48 -25.86
C TYR A 257 -11.25 7.70 -26.01
N LEU A 258 -10.63 8.15 -24.92
CA LEU A 258 -9.69 9.26 -24.96
C LEU A 258 -8.40 8.88 -25.68
N THR A 259 -7.80 7.73 -25.39
CA THR A 259 -6.58 7.24 -26.06
C THR A 259 -6.76 7.14 -27.58
N GLN A 260 -7.94 6.75 -28.07
CA GLN A 260 -8.24 6.72 -29.51
C GLN A 260 -8.26 8.10 -30.19
N LYS A 261 -8.43 9.18 -29.43
CA LYS A 261 -8.47 10.56 -29.92
C LYS A 261 -7.14 11.28 -29.85
N VAL A 262 -6.15 10.68 -29.18
CA VAL A 262 -4.81 11.23 -29.01
C VAL A 262 -3.98 10.87 -30.25
N THR A 263 -3.29 11.86 -30.81
CA THR A 263 -2.39 11.69 -31.96
C THR A 263 -0.94 11.47 -31.52
N SER A 264 -0.05 10.98 -32.40
CA SER A 264 1.37 10.74 -32.05
C SER A 264 2.09 11.98 -31.52
N HIS A 265 1.71 13.18 -31.97
CA HIS A 265 2.30 14.44 -31.52
C HIS A 265 1.87 14.82 -30.08
N ASP A 266 0.77 14.25 -29.57
CA ASP A 266 0.27 14.52 -28.23
C ASP A 266 1.03 13.75 -27.14
N TYR A 267 1.79 12.71 -27.50
CA TYR A 267 2.63 11.94 -26.57
C TYR A 267 3.93 12.63 -26.19
N GLN A 268 4.18 13.85 -26.68
CA GLN A 268 5.27 14.67 -26.17
C GLN A 268 4.89 15.18 -24.78
N THR A 269 5.54 14.61 -23.77
CA THR A 269 5.41 15.06 -22.38
C THR A 269 6.55 16.01 -22.08
N GLU A 270 6.24 17.18 -21.53
CA GLU A 270 7.24 18.07 -20.99
C GLU A 270 7.04 18.21 -19.49
N VAL A 271 8.08 17.84 -18.72
CA VAL A 271 8.12 18.11 -17.29
C VAL A 271 9.04 19.30 -17.04
N ARG A 272 8.45 20.42 -16.62
CA ARG A 272 9.22 21.61 -16.21
C ARG A 272 9.11 21.80 -14.70
N PHE A 273 10.20 22.27 -14.13
CA PHE A 273 10.28 22.65 -12.73
C PHE A 273 10.56 24.15 -12.66
N SER A 274 9.72 24.90 -11.96
CA SER A 274 9.95 26.32 -11.69
C SER A 274 10.06 26.56 -10.20
N GLN A 275 11.02 27.43 -9.83
CA GLN A 275 11.37 27.72 -8.44
C GLN A 275 11.18 29.22 -8.15
N GLY A 276 10.24 29.53 -7.25
CA GLY A 276 9.96 30.88 -6.71
C GLY A 276 9.41 30.78 -5.29
N GLU A 277 8.47 31.64 -4.89
CA GLU A 277 7.72 31.50 -3.61
C GLU A 277 6.88 30.21 -3.54
N GLN A 278 6.61 29.59 -4.69
CA GLN A 278 5.89 28.32 -4.84
C GLN A 278 6.69 27.36 -5.71
N LEU A 279 6.54 26.06 -5.44
CA LEU A 279 7.13 24.99 -6.24
C LEU A 279 6.06 24.45 -7.18
N ILE A 280 6.30 24.58 -8.49
CA ILE A 280 5.36 24.16 -9.54
C ILE A 280 6.04 23.14 -10.46
N VAL A 281 5.41 21.98 -10.59
CA VAL A 281 5.74 20.94 -11.57
C VAL A 281 4.71 21.01 -12.70
N TYR A 282 5.17 21.27 -13.92
CA TYR A 282 4.31 21.32 -15.09
C TYR A 282 4.26 19.94 -15.75
N LEU A 283 3.06 19.45 -16.02
CA LEU A 283 2.82 18.25 -16.81
C LEU A 283 1.98 18.63 -18.04
N SER A 284 2.50 18.36 -19.23
CA SER A 284 1.82 18.62 -20.50
C SER A 284 1.76 17.38 -21.38
N GLY A 285 0.84 17.36 -22.36
CA GLY A 285 0.73 16.27 -23.33
C GLY A 285 0.01 15.03 -22.80
N CYS A 286 0.49 13.85 -23.15
CA CYS A 286 -0.01 12.56 -22.66
C CYS A 286 1.09 11.84 -21.88
N VAL A 287 0.96 11.85 -20.55
CA VAL A 287 1.95 11.23 -19.67
C VAL A 287 1.55 9.79 -19.38
N GLU A 288 2.22 8.86 -20.05
CA GLU A 288 2.19 7.40 -19.82
C GLU A 288 3.61 6.85 -20.10
N GLY A 289 4.13 5.94 -19.27
CA GLY A 289 5.30 5.11 -19.65
C GLY A 289 6.68 5.79 -19.66
N GLU A 290 7.29 6.04 -20.83
CA GLU A 290 8.76 6.24 -21.02
C GLU A 290 9.40 7.43 -20.26
N TYR A 291 8.60 8.30 -19.65
CA TYR A 291 9.05 9.48 -18.90
C TYR A 291 8.97 9.33 -17.37
N LEU A 292 8.63 8.13 -16.88
CA LEU A 292 8.46 7.88 -15.45
C LEU A 292 9.74 8.11 -14.65
N ASP A 293 10.91 7.75 -15.19
CA ASP A 293 12.19 7.94 -14.49
C ASP A 293 12.51 9.42 -14.27
N GLN A 294 12.25 10.27 -15.28
CA GLN A 294 12.43 11.71 -15.17
C GLN A 294 11.45 12.32 -14.15
N LEU A 295 10.20 11.86 -14.14
CA LEU A 295 9.21 12.32 -13.18
C LEU A 295 9.57 11.91 -11.75
N ASP A 296 10.04 10.69 -11.57
CA ASP A 296 10.47 10.14 -10.28
C ASP A 296 11.67 10.93 -9.73
N GLU A 297 12.64 11.31 -10.58
CA GLU A 297 13.75 12.19 -10.21
C GLU A 297 13.29 13.58 -9.78
N ILE A 298 12.33 14.15 -10.51
CA ILE A 298 11.74 15.44 -10.15
C ILE A 298 11.01 15.33 -8.82
N PHE A 299 10.23 14.28 -8.60
CA PHE A 299 9.51 14.08 -7.33
C PHE A 299 10.46 13.85 -6.15
N ASP A 300 11.57 13.14 -6.34
CA ASP A 300 12.62 13.04 -5.32
C ASP A 300 13.23 14.42 -4.99
N ASP A 301 13.58 15.23 -6.00
CA ASP A 301 14.08 16.60 -5.80
C ASP A 301 13.04 17.51 -5.10
N VAL A 302 11.75 17.37 -5.44
CA VAL A 302 10.65 18.08 -4.74
C VAL A 302 10.57 17.71 -3.26
N LEU A 303 10.84 16.46 -2.92
CA LEU A 303 10.77 15.95 -1.56
C LEU A 303 11.99 16.33 -0.71
N ASP A 304 13.13 16.63 -1.35
CA ASP A 304 14.35 17.10 -0.68
C ASP A 304 14.34 18.62 -0.43
N LYS A 305 13.51 19.37 -1.17
CA LYS A 305 13.36 20.82 -1.02
C LYS A 305 12.49 21.23 0.17
N GLN A 306 12.93 22.25 0.91
CA GLN A 306 12.21 22.86 2.04
C GLN A 306 11.26 23.98 1.58
N VAL A 307 10.32 23.65 0.71
CA VAL A 307 9.23 24.57 0.32
C VAL A 307 7.92 24.14 0.98
N PRO A 308 6.95 25.04 1.20
CA PRO A 308 5.70 24.70 1.87
C PRO A 308 4.85 23.73 1.03
N ASP A 309 4.11 24.21 0.03
CA ASP A 309 3.21 23.38 -0.76
C ASP A 309 3.72 23.16 -2.18
N VAL A 310 3.29 22.04 -2.77
CA VAL A 310 3.62 21.64 -4.14
C VAL A 310 2.39 21.77 -5.02
N ILE A 311 2.58 22.39 -6.19
CA ILE A 311 1.54 22.51 -7.20
C ILE A 311 1.95 21.68 -8.41
N ILE A 312 1.05 20.81 -8.88
CA ILE A 312 1.18 20.14 -10.16
C ILE A 312 0.27 20.85 -11.15
N ASN A 313 0.85 21.60 -12.08
CA ASN A 313 0.11 22.23 -13.15
C ASN A 313 -0.17 21.22 -14.25
N VAL A 314 -1.46 20.98 -14.52
CA VAL A 314 -1.94 20.01 -15.51
C VAL A 314 -2.80 20.68 -16.59
N THR A 315 -2.61 21.99 -16.80
CA THR A 315 -3.42 22.79 -17.74
C THR A 315 -3.32 22.26 -19.16
N ASP A 316 -2.11 21.92 -19.59
CA ASP A 316 -1.80 21.41 -20.92
C ASP A 316 -1.82 19.88 -21.00
N LEU A 317 -2.27 19.21 -19.94
CA LEU A 317 -2.34 17.76 -19.86
C LEU A 317 -3.62 17.26 -20.57
N LYS A 318 -3.43 16.42 -21.57
CA LYS A 318 -4.52 15.84 -22.39
C LYS A 318 -5.01 14.52 -21.85
N LEU A 319 -4.09 13.69 -21.34
CA LEU A 319 -4.36 12.37 -20.79
C LEU A 319 -3.43 12.10 -19.60
N ILE A 320 -3.94 11.42 -18.58
CA ILE A 320 -3.15 10.98 -17.42
C ILE A 320 -3.33 9.47 -17.22
N GLY A 321 -2.21 8.74 -17.20
CA GLY A 321 -2.20 7.31 -16.94
C GLY A 321 -2.39 6.94 -15.47
N ALA A 322 -2.76 5.68 -15.21
CA ALA A 322 -2.91 5.16 -13.86
C ALA A 322 -1.58 5.11 -13.09
N ASP A 323 -0.46 5.01 -13.79
CA ASP A 323 0.91 5.12 -13.27
C ASP A 323 1.20 6.51 -12.67
N ILE A 324 0.85 7.57 -13.39
CA ILE A 324 1.03 8.95 -12.94
C ILE A 324 0.10 9.25 -11.77
N VAL A 325 -1.16 8.84 -11.86
CA VAL A 325 -2.09 8.96 -10.72
C VAL A 325 -1.51 8.25 -9.50
N GLY A 326 -1.00 7.03 -9.64
CA GLY A 326 -0.38 6.27 -8.55
C GLY A 326 0.78 7.02 -7.88
N ARG A 327 1.67 7.61 -8.69
CA ARG A 327 2.80 8.41 -8.21
C ARG A 327 2.36 9.69 -7.50
N LEU A 328 1.35 10.38 -8.02
CA LEU A 328 0.79 11.58 -7.36
C LEU A 328 0.22 11.25 -5.97
N LEU A 329 -0.42 10.09 -5.79
CA LEU A 329 -0.90 9.66 -4.47
C LEU A 329 0.26 9.37 -3.51
N PHE A 330 1.37 8.78 -3.97
CA PHE A 330 2.54 8.59 -3.11
C PHE A 330 3.26 9.89 -2.81
N LEU A 331 3.44 10.76 -3.80
CA LEU A 331 4.01 12.10 -3.59
C LEU A 331 3.20 12.84 -2.52
N GLN A 332 1.87 12.80 -2.61
CA GLN A 332 0.98 13.32 -1.57
C GLN A 332 1.31 12.71 -0.20
N GLY A 333 1.41 11.38 -0.10
CA GLY A 333 1.74 10.70 1.16
C GLY A 333 3.09 11.13 1.75
N TYR A 334 4.13 11.30 0.93
CA TYR A 334 5.43 11.80 1.37
C TYR A 334 5.38 13.27 1.80
N LEU A 335 4.68 14.13 1.07
CA LEU A 335 4.50 15.54 1.41
C LEU A 335 3.72 15.70 2.72
N GLU A 336 2.64 14.93 2.91
CA GLU A 336 1.86 14.98 4.14
C GLU A 336 2.69 14.56 5.38
N ARG A 337 3.60 13.58 5.23
CA ARG A 337 4.56 13.23 6.30
C ARG A 337 5.50 14.37 6.66
N GLN A 338 5.77 15.28 5.72
CA GLN A 338 6.57 16.49 5.92
C GLN A 338 5.71 17.70 6.34
N GLY A 339 4.40 17.54 6.53
CA GLY A 339 3.47 18.64 6.86
C GLY A 339 3.15 19.55 5.67
N ARG A 340 3.34 19.07 4.43
CA ARG A 340 3.20 19.82 3.17
C ARG A 340 1.98 19.36 2.39
N GLY A 341 1.37 20.25 1.62
CA GLY A 341 0.22 19.97 0.75
C GLY A 341 0.59 19.72 -0.72
N LEU A 342 -0.28 19.00 -1.42
CA LEU A 342 -0.24 18.81 -2.88
C LEU A 342 -1.53 19.34 -3.50
N SER A 343 -1.41 20.23 -4.49
CA SER A 343 -2.55 20.76 -5.25
C SER A 343 -2.40 20.51 -6.75
N LEU A 344 -3.51 20.30 -7.45
CA LEU A 344 -3.57 20.22 -8.90
C LEU A 344 -4.14 21.52 -9.46
N GLN A 345 -3.38 22.18 -10.34
CA GLN A 345 -3.78 23.44 -10.97
C GLN A 345 -4.24 23.22 -12.42
N GLY A 346 -5.34 23.86 -12.81
CA GLY A 346 -5.78 23.91 -14.21
C GLY A 346 -6.38 22.61 -14.75
N ILE A 347 -6.98 21.78 -13.89
CA ILE A 347 -7.51 20.47 -14.28
C ILE A 347 -8.76 20.57 -15.19
N SER A 348 -8.65 20.04 -16.41
CA SER A 348 -9.76 19.99 -17.36
C SER A 348 -10.89 19.02 -16.92
N GLU A 349 -12.12 19.23 -17.41
CA GLU A 349 -13.25 18.33 -17.12
C GLU A 349 -12.99 16.87 -17.50
N LYS A 350 -12.22 16.65 -18.59
CA LYS A 350 -11.83 15.31 -19.05
C LYS A 350 -10.96 14.62 -18.00
N LEU A 351 -9.95 15.31 -17.48
CA LEU A 351 -9.07 14.79 -16.44
C LEU A 351 -9.81 14.61 -15.11
N GLN A 352 -10.69 15.54 -14.72
CA GLN A 352 -11.54 15.37 -13.55
C GLN A 352 -12.38 14.09 -13.63
N ARG A 353 -12.86 13.74 -14.84
CA ARG A 353 -13.62 12.51 -15.05
C ARG A 353 -12.75 11.26 -14.92
N ILE A 354 -11.51 11.28 -15.42
CA ILE A 354 -10.53 10.20 -15.18
C ILE A 354 -10.30 10.04 -13.67
N LEU A 355 -9.94 11.11 -12.95
CA LEU A 355 -9.68 11.05 -11.51
C LEU A 355 -10.91 10.60 -10.71
N ARG A 356 -12.12 10.97 -11.14
CA ARG A 356 -13.38 10.53 -10.53
C ARG A 356 -13.56 9.02 -10.67
N PHE A 357 -13.40 8.49 -11.87
CA PHE A 357 -13.55 7.05 -12.11
C PHE A 357 -12.38 6.23 -11.54
N SER A 358 -11.20 6.83 -11.38
CA SER A 358 -10.10 6.25 -10.62
C SER A 358 -10.31 6.28 -9.10
N GLY A 359 -11.36 6.96 -8.60
CA GLY A 359 -11.68 7.05 -7.17
C GLY A 359 -10.82 8.04 -6.38
N VAL A 360 -10.15 8.97 -7.05
CA VAL A 360 -9.13 9.86 -6.46
C VAL A 360 -9.41 11.35 -6.59
N LEU A 361 -10.47 11.77 -7.30
CA LEU A 361 -10.76 13.20 -7.53
C LEU A 361 -10.77 14.01 -6.23
N ASN A 362 -11.40 13.48 -5.18
CA ASN A 362 -11.53 14.16 -3.88
C ASN A 362 -10.26 14.03 -3.00
N ARG A 363 -9.18 13.43 -3.50
CA ARG A 363 -7.90 13.29 -2.78
C ARG A 363 -6.97 14.46 -3.02
N PHE A 364 -7.17 15.18 -4.12
CA PHE A 364 -6.37 16.32 -4.50
C PHE A 364 -7.12 17.62 -4.21
N LYS A 365 -6.38 18.63 -3.74
CA LYS A 365 -6.88 20.00 -3.70
C LYS A 365 -6.80 20.58 -5.12
N LEU A 366 -7.93 21.03 -5.67
CA LEU A 366 -7.98 21.62 -7.01
C LEU A 366 -7.92 23.15 -6.89
N ILE A 367 -7.02 23.79 -7.64
CA ILE A 367 -6.79 25.24 -7.60
C ILE A 367 -6.78 25.89 -8.99
#